data_AF-A0A5D0WGS5-F1
#
_entry.id   AF-A0A5D0WGS5-F1
#
_cell.length_a   1.000
_cell.length_b   1.000
_cell.length_c   1.000
_cell.angle_alpha   90.00
_cell.angle_beta   90.00
_cell.angle_gamma   90.00
#
_symmetry.space_group_name_H-M   'P 1'
#
loop_
_entity.id
_entity.type
_entity.pdbx_description
1 polymer ?
#
loop_
_entity_poly.entity_id
_entity_poly.type
_entity_poly.pdbx_seq_one_letter_code
_entity_poly.pdbx_strand_id
1 'polypeptide(L)'
;MRIIRALCATLLAVSGAALLAGASPTRAQVFNGADLCHASSPQPKSANALPTEFSCTDTPQAYQDGSLWLRIPAQDLPADIAEEPALLVHYSRFDQLDVTFLYADGARERQSVRNGDFAGHWRIGGQLEFAPPVRTAPFGESSSTSPGWPARTCCACALWSATMPPAGRPRLPCGSVVR
;
A
#
# COMPACT_ATOMS: atom_id res chain seq x y z
N MET A 1 -40.36 -46.30 15.94
CA MET A 1 -39.08 -46.24 15.18
C MET A 1 -39.06 -45.33 13.95
N ARG A 2 -40.15 -45.12 13.18
CA ARG A 2 -40.11 -44.25 11.98
C ARG A 2 -39.87 -42.75 12.27
N ILE A 3 -40.44 -42.23 13.36
CA ILE A 3 -40.40 -40.79 13.72
C ILE A 3 -38.98 -40.29 14.07
N ILE A 4 -38.16 -41.12 14.74
CA ILE A 4 -36.81 -40.73 15.20
C ILE A 4 -35.85 -40.45 14.02
N ARG A 5 -36.01 -41.17 12.90
CA ARG A 5 -35.19 -40.95 11.69
C ARG A 5 -35.49 -39.63 10.98
N ALA A 6 -36.72 -39.13 11.06
CA ALA A 6 -37.11 -37.86 10.43
C ALA A 6 -36.47 -36.66 11.15
N LEU A 7 -36.44 -36.68 12.48
CA LEU A 7 -35.87 -35.60 13.32
C LEU A 7 -34.35 -35.46 13.17
N CYS A 8 -33.63 -36.57 12.96
CA CYS A 8 -32.18 -36.53 12.79
C CYS A 8 -31.78 -35.95 11.42
N ALA A 9 -32.56 -36.24 10.37
CA ALA A 9 -32.34 -35.71 9.03
C ALA A 9 -32.59 -34.19 8.93
N THR A 10 -33.60 -33.66 9.64
CA THR A 10 -33.87 -32.22 9.65
C THR A 10 -32.83 -31.43 10.45
N LEU A 11 -32.32 -31.97 11.57
CA LEU A 11 -31.25 -31.32 12.34
C LEU A 11 -29.95 -31.16 11.54
N LEU A 12 -29.54 -32.19 10.80
CA LEU A 12 -28.35 -32.13 9.92
C LEU A 12 -28.50 -31.13 8.76
N ALA A 13 -29.72 -30.93 8.24
CA ALA A 13 -29.97 -29.99 7.15
C ALA A 13 -29.87 -28.52 7.59
N VAL A 14 -30.26 -28.18 8.83
CA VAL A 14 -30.24 -26.78 9.32
C VAL A 14 -28.81 -26.34 9.67
N SER A 15 -27.96 -27.23 10.16
CA SER A 15 -26.57 -26.90 10.51
C SER A 15 -25.66 -26.57 9.31
N GLY A 16 -26.00 -27.04 8.10
CA GLY A 16 -25.18 -26.84 6.90
C GLY A 16 -25.24 -25.43 6.30
N ALA A 17 -26.34 -24.69 6.51
CA ALA A 17 -26.57 -23.40 5.84
C ALA A 17 -25.90 -22.20 6.52
N ALA A 18 -25.50 -22.31 7.79
CA ALA A 18 -25.01 -21.18 8.59
C ALA A 18 -23.52 -20.84 8.37
N LEU A 19 -22.75 -21.67 7.65
CA LEU A 19 -21.28 -21.56 7.57
C LEU A 19 -20.75 -20.80 6.33
N LEU A 20 -21.62 -20.27 5.47
CA LEU A 20 -21.23 -19.65 4.19
C LEU A 20 -21.29 -18.11 4.17
N ALA A 21 -21.64 -17.45 5.28
CA ALA A 21 -21.98 -16.03 5.32
C ALA A 21 -20.92 -15.14 6.01
N GLY A 22 -19.63 -15.45 5.87
CA GLY A 22 -18.54 -14.77 6.58
C GLY A 22 -17.39 -14.19 5.74
N ALA A 23 -17.43 -14.33 4.41
CA ALA A 23 -16.38 -13.78 3.54
C ALA A 23 -16.67 -12.30 3.21
N SER A 24 -15.96 -11.38 3.87
CA SER A 24 -15.92 -9.98 3.45
C SER A 24 -15.37 -9.87 2.01
N PRO A 25 -15.91 -8.97 1.17
CA PRO A 25 -15.39 -8.79 -0.18
C PRO A 25 -14.01 -8.11 -0.12
N THR A 26 -12.95 -8.83 -0.53
CA THR A 26 -11.64 -8.24 -0.80
C THR A 26 -11.81 -7.13 -1.84
N ARG A 27 -11.47 -5.89 -1.47
CA ARG A 27 -11.39 -4.77 -2.41
C ARG A 27 -9.95 -4.52 -2.81
N ALA A 28 -9.79 -4.07 -4.05
CA ALA A 28 -8.52 -3.60 -4.58
C ALA A 28 -8.74 -2.28 -5.30
N GLN A 29 -7.89 -1.31 -5.02
CA GLN A 29 -7.77 -0.07 -5.78
C GLN A 29 -6.43 -0.08 -6.51
N VAL A 30 -6.45 0.10 -7.82
CA VAL A 30 -5.24 0.15 -8.65
C VAL A 30 -4.84 1.61 -8.84
N PHE A 31 -3.56 1.89 -8.65
CA PHE A 31 -2.93 3.19 -8.88
C PHE A 31 -1.88 3.06 -9.98
N ASN A 32 -2.03 3.83 -11.06
CA ASN A 32 -0.90 4.10 -11.93
C ASN A 32 0.02 5.10 -11.21
N GLY A 33 1.34 4.95 -11.28
CA GLY A 33 2.26 5.90 -10.68
C GLY A 33 2.17 7.32 -11.28
N ALA A 34 1.50 7.47 -12.42
CA ALA A 34 1.13 8.77 -13.01
C ALA A 34 -0.02 9.48 -12.28
N ASP A 35 -0.88 8.72 -11.59
CA ASP A 35 -2.05 9.24 -10.86
C ASP A 35 -1.68 9.62 -9.41
N LEU A 36 -0.42 9.38 -9.00
CA LEU A 36 0.07 9.61 -7.65
C LEU A 36 0.85 10.92 -7.56
N CYS A 37 0.63 11.63 -6.46
CA CYS A 37 1.49 12.75 -6.08
C CYS A 37 2.93 12.25 -5.90
N HIS A 38 3.88 12.94 -6.52
CA HIS A 38 5.27 12.50 -6.61
C HIS A 38 6.25 13.61 -6.23
N ALA A 39 7.46 13.19 -5.90
CA ALA A 39 8.63 14.04 -5.82
C ALA A 39 9.83 13.29 -6.42
N SER A 40 10.85 14.00 -6.88
CA SER A 40 12.06 13.37 -7.44
C SER A 40 13.33 14.11 -7.05
N SER A 41 14.46 13.40 -7.08
CA SER A 41 15.78 13.95 -6.84
C SER A 41 16.79 13.30 -7.78
N PRO A 42 17.67 14.09 -8.45
CA PRO A 42 18.70 13.60 -9.35
C PRO A 42 19.92 12.99 -8.62
N GLN A 43 19.87 12.86 -7.30
CA GLN A 43 20.81 12.06 -6.52
C GLN A 43 20.06 11.09 -5.61
N PRO A 44 20.62 9.91 -5.30
CA PRO A 44 20.02 9.00 -4.33
C PRO A 44 19.89 9.67 -2.96
N LYS A 45 18.69 9.58 -2.36
CA LYS A 45 18.41 10.03 -1.00
C LYS A 45 18.08 8.83 -0.11
N SER A 46 18.33 8.97 1.18
CA SER A 46 17.93 7.96 2.15
C SER A 46 16.41 7.97 2.37
N ALA A 47 15.84 6.83 2.77
CA ALA A 47 14.42 6.70 3.14
C ALA A 47 13.98 7.61 4.30
N ASN A 48 14.93 8.17 5.07
CA ASN A 48 14.65 9.14 6.12
C ASN A 48 14.46 10.56 5.59
N ALA A 49 15.00 10.89 4.42
CA ALA A 49 14.87 12.18 3.76
C ALA A 49 13.58 12.23 2.92
N LEU A 50 12.43 12.17 3.58
CA LEU A 50 11.13 12.37 2.93
C LEU A 50 11.02 13.83 2.42
N PRO A 51 10.59 14.06 1.17
CA PRO A 51 10.29 15.39 0.65
C PRO A 51 9.14 16.04 1.42
N THR A 52 9.21 17.36 1.57
CA THR A 52 8.10 18.16 2.13
C THR A 52 7.05 18.50 1.08
N GLU A 53 7.46 18.57 -0.19
CA GLU A 53 6.63 18.98 -1.33
C GLU A 53 6.48 17.82 -2.33
N PHE A 54 5.28 17.67 -2.89
CA PHE A 54 4.93 16.68 -3.90
C PHE A 54 4.08 17.36 -4.99
N SER A 55 4.40 17.15 -6.27
CA SER A 55 3.53 17.54 -7.40
C SER A 55 2.56 16.41 -7.73
N CYS A 56 1.30 16.75 -8.01
CA CYS A 56 0.27 15.78 -8.43
C CYS A 56 -0.18 16.02 -9.88
N THR A 57 0.42 16.97 -10.60
CA THR A 57 0.02 17.37 -11.97
C THR A 57 1.07 17.07 -13.03
N ASP A 58 2.33 16.96 -12.62
CA ASP A 58 3.46 16.77 -13.55
C ASP A 58 3.81 15.30 -13.73
N THR A 59 4.70 15.00 -14.68
CA THR A 59 5.33 13.67 -14.78
C THR A 59 6.67 13.68 -14.04
N PRO A 60 7.00 12.67 -13.22
CA PRO A 60 8.29 12.60 -12.55
C PRO A 60 9.45 12.54 -13.54
N GLN A 61 10.48 13.36 -13.32
CA GLN A 61 11.69 13.42 -14.14
C GLN A 61 12.96 13.27 -13.29
N ALA A 62 14.08 13.02 -13.96
CA ALA A 62 15.43 13.01 -13.39
C ALA A 62 15.60 12.10 -12.14
N TYR A 63 14.91 10.96 -12.12
CA TYR A 63 15.02 9.97 -11.03
C TYR A 63 15.78 8.70 -11.42
N GLN A 64 16.22 8.57 -12.68
CA GLN A 64 16.85 7.34 -13.21
C GLN A 64 18.22 7.00 -12.63
N ASP A 65 18.86 7.97 -11.95
CA ASP A 65 20.13 7.84 -11.24
C ASP A 65 19.98 8.29 -9.76
N GLY A 66 18.74 8.34 -9.26
CA GLY A 66 18.40 9.02 -8.01
C GLY A 66 17.21 8.43 -7.28
N SER A 67 16.28 9.29 -6.88
CA SER A 67 15.13 8.92 -6.05
C SER A 67 13.82 9.48 -6.59
N LEU A 68 12.77 8.66 -6.51
CA LEU A 68 11.38 8.97 -6.81
C LEU A 68 10.56 8.63 -5.57
N TRP A 69 9.81 9.57 -5.03
CA TRP A 69 8.81 9.29 -4.00
C TRP A 69 7.43 9.35 -4.64
N LEU A 70 6.59 8.37 -4.31
CA LEU A 70 5.17 8.35 -4.66
C LEU A 70 4.36 8.35 -3.36
N ARG A 71 3.28 9.13 -3.34
CA ARG A 71 2.42 9.34 -2.17
C ARG A 71 0.98 8.98 -2.50
N ILE A 72 0.39 8.11 -1.67
CA ILE A 72 -1.05 7.77 -1.68
C ILE A 72 -1.73 8.43 -0.46
N PRO A 73 -2.61 9.43 -0.64
CA PRO A 73 -3.35 10.11 0.44
C PRO A 73 -4.56 9.36 1.01
N ALA A 74 -5.13 9.87 2.13
CA ALA A 74 -6.38 9.39 2.76
C ALA A 74 -7.61 9.44 1.88
N GLN A 75 -7.91 10.64 1.37
CA GLN A 75 -9.15 10.94 0.64
C GLN A 75 -9.31 10.08 -0.61
N ASP A 76 -8.22 9.44 -1.02
CA ASP A 76 -8.09 8.66 -2.22
C ASP A 76 -8.19 7.15 -1.92
N LEU A 77 -8.07 6.70 -0.66
CA LEU A 77 -8.33 5.31 -0.25
C LEU A 77 -9.78 5.14 0.21
N PRO A 78 -10.52 4.12 -0.29
CA PRO A 78 -11.80 3.69 0.26
C PRO A 78 -11.70 3.41 1.76
N ALA A 79 -12.74 3.80 2.52
CA ALA A 79 -12.77 3.67 3.98
C ALA A 79 -12.59 2.21 4.45
N ASP A 80 -13.06 1.23 3.67
CA ASP A 80 -12.85 -0.18 3.96
C ASP A 80 -11.41 -0.63 3.72
N ILE A 81 -10.69 -0.05 2.75
CA ILE A 81 -9.25 -0.30 2.55
C ILE A 81 -8.42 0.41 3.62
N ALA A 82 -8.82 1.61 4.05
CA ALA A 82 -8.04 2.43 4.98
C ALA A 82 -7.89 1.84 6.40
N GLU A 83 -8.74 0.88 6.79
CA GLU A 83 -8.65 0.19 8.09
C GLU A 83 -7.48 -0.81 8.15
N GLU A 84 -7.30 -1.61 7.09
CA GLU A 84 -6.32 -2.71 7.02
C GLU A 84 -5.68 -2.79 5.61
N PRO A 85 -4.96 -1.75 5.15
CA PRO A 85 -4.47 -1.67 3.78
C PRO A 85 -3.20 -2.50 3.56
N ALA A 86 -3.15 -3.33 2.53
CA ALA A 86 -1.89 -3.88 2.02
C ALA A 86 -1.52 -3.26 0.66
N LEU A 87 -0.29 -2.76 0.52
CA LEU A 87 0.22 -2.23 -0.75
C LEU A 87 0.89 -3.35 -1.55
N LEU A 88 0.33 -3.67 -2.71
CA LEU A 88 0.90 -4.57 -3.71
C LEU A 88 1.64 -3.76 -4.79
N VAL A 89 2.93 -4.01 -4.96
CA VAL A 89 3.77 -3.40 -6.01
C VAL A 89 4.09 -4.43 -7.09
N HIS A 90 3.75 -4.12 -8.34
CA HIS A 90 3.92 -5.04 -9.48
C HIS A 90 5.30 -4.95 -10.17
N TYR A 91 6.15 -4.00 -9.78
CA TYR A 91 7.34 -3.64 -10.55
C TYR A 91 8.61 -3.69 -9.70
N SER A 92 9.54 -4.57 -10.09
CA SER A 92 10.75 -4.91 -9.34
C SER A 92 12.04 -4.24 -9.84
N ARG A 93 11.97 -3.28 -10.78
CA ARG A 93 13.15 -2.58 -11.31
C ARG A 93 13.57 -1.37 -10.48
N PHE A 94 13.81 -1.60 -9.20
CA PHE A 94 14.44 -0.68 -8.27
C PHE A 94 15.70 -1.33 -7.70
N ASP A 95 16.66 -0.56 -7.24
CA ASP A 95 17.78 -1.07 -6.42
C ASP A 95 17.33 -1.26 -4.98
N GLN A 96 16.51 -0.32 -4.49
CA GLN A 96 15.87 -0.34 -3.19
C GLN A 96 14.46 0.27 -3.27
N LEU A 97 13.52 -0.37 -2.58
CA LEU A 97 12.16 0.10 -2.37
C LEU A 97 11.91 0.19 -0.86
N ASP A 98 11.59 1.38 -0.38
CA ASP A 98 11.17 1.63 0.99
C ASP A 98 9.70 2.08 1.01
N VAL A 99 8.84 1.31 1.66
CA VAL A 99 7.45 1.71 1.92
C VAL A 99 7.37 2.23 3.34
N THR A 100 6.99 3.50 3.48
CA THR A 100 6.79 4.18 4.77
C THR A 100 5.31 4.48 4.95
N PHE A 101 4.70 3.85 5.95
CA PHE A 101 3.35 4.14 6.42
C PHE A 101 3.41 5.20 7.51
N LEU A 102 2.65 6.29 7.34
CA LEU A 102 2.59 7.39 8.28
C LEU A 102 1.27 7.32 9.04
N TYR A 103 1.28 7.55 10.35
CA TYR A 103 0.11 7.47 11.23
C TYR A 103 -0.28 8.82 11.83
N ALA A 104 -1.57 8.98 12.16
CA ALA A 104 -2.13 10.24 12.66
C ALA A 104 -1.63 10.61 14.07
N ASP A 105 -1.06 9.65 14.80
CA ASP A 105 -0.32 9.85 16.05
C ASP A 105 1.16 10.23 15.82
N GLY A 106 1.57 10.44 14.57
CA GLY A 106 2.94 10.78 14.17
C GLY A 106 3.88 9.57 14.02
N ALA A 107 3.43 8.36 14.34
CA ALA A 107 4.25 7.15 14.16
C ALA A 107 4.55 6.90 12.68
N ARG A 108 5.67 6.21 12.42
CA ARG A 108 6.14 5.89 11.08
C ARG A 108 6.64 4.45 11.06
N GLU A 109 5.98 3.61 10.27
CA GLU A 109 6.38 2.21 10.09
C GLU A 109 7.02 2.07 8.71
N ARG A 110 8.23 1.51 8.65
CA ARG A 110 8.96 1.33 7.39
C ARG A 110 9.25 -0.13 7.12
N GLN A 111 9.04 -0.52 5.87
CA GLN A 111 9.40 -1.80 5.32
C GLN A 111 10.26 -1.57 4.07
N SER A 112 11.31 -2.36 3.91
CA SER A 112 12.35 -2.11 2.91
C SER A 112 12.78 -3.42 2.24
N VAL A 113 12.95 -3.39 0.92
CA VAL A 113 13.48 -4.51 0.13
C VAL A 113 14.52 -4.01 -0.87
N ARG A 114 15.43 -4.90 -1.29
CA ARG A 114 16.45 -4.61 -2.30
C ARG A 114 16.25 -5.47 -3.54
N ASN A 115 16.86 -5.09 -4.66
CA ASN A 115 16.79 -5.93 -5.85
C ASN A 115 17.33 -7.34 -5.58
N GLY A 116 16.53 -8.37 -5.88
CA GLY A 116 16.90 -9.77 -5.62
C GLY A 116 16.79 -10.22 -4.16
N ASP A 117 16.55 -9.31 -3.21
CA ASP A 117 16.30 -9.61 -1.80
C ASP A 117 14.97 -8.99 -1.36
N PHE A 118 13.91 -9.74 -1.65
CA PHE A 118 12.51 -9.35 -1.39
C PHE A 118 11.97 -9.88 -0.05
N ALA A 119 12.80 -10.61 0.72
CA ALA A 119 12.45 -11.20 2.01
C ALA A 119 11.04 -11.84 2.03
N GLY A 120 10.26 -11.58 3.08
CA GLY A 120 8.87 -12.06 3.24
C GLY A 120 7.82 -11.32 2.40
N HIS A 121 8.20 -10.33 1.58
CA HIS A 121 7.27 -9.50 0.81
C HIS A 121 6.87 -10.13 -0.54
N TRP A 122 7.62 -11.11 -1.05
CA TRP A 122 7.32 -11.74 -2.34
C TRP A 122 5.99 -12.51 -2.33
N ARG A 123 5.20 -12.34 -3.40
CA ARG A 123 3.93 -13.05 -3.64
C ARG A 123 3.87 -13.69 -5.03
N ILE A 124 3.03 -14.72 -5.14
CA ILE A 124 2.73 -15.40 -6.40
C ILE A 124 2.20 -14.38 -7.41
N GLY A 125 2.66 -14.46 -8.66
CA GLY A 125 2.40 -13.45 -9.69
C GLY A 125 3.47 -12.35 -9.80
N GLY A 126 4.52 -12.40 -8.96
CA GLY A 126 5.65 -11.46 -9.04
C GLY A 126 5.38 -10.09 -8.39
N GLN A 127 4.41 -10.06 -7.46
CA GLN A 127 4.07 -8.89 -6.67
C GLN A 127 4.89 -8.83 -5.38
N LEU A 128 5.06 -7.63 -4.85
CA LEU A 128 5.61 -7.37 -3.53
C LEU A 128 4.51 -6.78 -2.63
N GLU A 129 4.24 -7.42 -1.51
CA GLU A 129 3.20 -7.02 -0.55
C GLU A 129 3.81 -6.36 0.68
N PHE A 130 3.33 -5.16 0.99
CA PHE A 130 3.68 -4.41 2.18
C PHE A 130 2.41 -4.19 3.01
N ALA A 131 2.28 -4.94 4.09
CA ALA A 131 1.18 -4.80 5.04
C ALA A 131 1.70 -4.09 6.31
N PRO A 132 1.16 -2.90 6.67
CA PRO A 132 1.53 -2.20 7.90
C PRO A 132 1.10 -3.01 9.13
N PRO A 133 1.76 -2.82 10.28
CA PRO A 133 1.25 -3.38 11.53
C PRO A 133 -0.11 -2.76 11.88
N VAL A 134 -1.00 -3.56 12.44
CA VAL A 134 -2.31 -3.11 12.94
C VAL A 134 -2.08 -2.14 14.10
N ARG A 135 -2.63 -0.92 14.01
CA ARG A 135 -2.54 0.12 15.04
C ARG A 135 -3.91 0.79 15.22
N THR A 136 -4.18 1.28 16.44
CA THR A 136 -5.45 1.97 16.75
C THR A 136 -5.52 3.38 16.16
N ALA A 137 -4.36 4.02 15.93
CA ALA A 137 -4.31 5.27 15.20
C ALA A 137 -4.52 5.00 13.70
N PRO A 138 -5.39 5.75 13.00
CA PRO A 138 -5.47 5.68 11.54
C PRO A 138 -4.18 6.24 10.91
N PHE A 139 -4.00 6.05 9.61
CA PHE A 139 -2.88 6.66 8.90
C PHE A 139 -2.95 8.21 8.95
N GLY A 140 -1.80 8.87 8.84
CA GLY A 140 -1.57 10.31 9.09
C GLY A 140 -0.86 11.00 7.92
N GLU A 141 -0.94 12.33 7.83
CA GLU A 141 -0.18 13.13 6.86
C GLU A 141 1.21 13.53 7.39
N SER A 142 2.20 13.65 6.50
CA SER A 142 3.52 14.23 6.79
C SER A 142 3.48 15.78 6.80
N SER A 143 2.65 16.40 7.62
CA SER A 143 2.60 17.86 7.73
C SER A 143 3.70 18.38 8.68
N SER A 144 4.76 18.97 8.13
CA SER A 144 5.75 19.72 8.91
C SER A 144 5.33 21.18 9.14
N THR A 145 4.12 21.41 9.68
CA THR A 145 3.66 22.74 10.15
C THR A 145 2.77 22.60 11.39
N SER A 146 2.89 23.58 12.29
CA SER A 146 2.30 23.63 13.63
C SER A 146 0.76 23.91 13.65
N PRO A 147 0.10 23.98 14.82
CA PRO A 147 -1.24 23.41 15.01
C PRO A 147 -2.39 24.29 14.50
N GLY A 148 -3.51 23.64 14.11
CA GLY A 148 -4.79 24.35 14.07
C GLY A 148 -5.87 23.92 13.07
N TRP A 149 -5.80 22.74 12.42
CA TRP A 149 -6.86 22.29 11.50
C TRP A 149 -7.28 20.82 11.78
N PRO A 150 -8.56 20.46 11.53
CA PRO A 150 -9.14 19.21 12.02
C PRO A 150 -8.61 17.98 11.27
N ALA A 151 -8.21 16.95 12.03
CA ALA A 151 -7.59 15.74 11.53
C ALA A 151 -8.57 14.82 10.77
N ARG A 152 -8.14 14.36 9.57
CA ARG A 152 -8.51 13.10 8.90
C ARG A 152 -7.76 12.97 7.56
N THR A 153 -6.45 12.71 7.61
CA THR A 153 -5.61 12.60 6.40
C THR A 153 -4.49 11.58 6.63
N CYS A 154 -4.19 10.77 5.61
CA CYS A 154 -3.27 9.62 5.62
C CYS A 154 -2.19 9.80 4.55
N CYS A 155 -1.06 9.11 4.68
CA CYS A 155 -0.02 9.04 3.65
C CYS A 155 0.67 7.66 3.68
N ALA A 156 0.60 6.92 2.58
CA ALA A 156 1.58 5.88 2.26
C ALA A 156 2.62 6.47 1.31
N CYS A 157 3.88 6.48 1.72
CA CYS A 157 5.01 6.97 0.92
C CYS A 157 5.86 5.79 0.45
N ALA A 158 5.84 5.50 -0.84
CA ALA A 158 6.80 4.59 -1.47
C ALA A 158 8.00 5.41 -1.98
N LEU A 159 9.16 5.27 -1.35
CA LEU A 159 10.44 5.68 -1.93
C LEU A 159 10.93 4.58 -2.86
N TRP A 160 11.14 4.97 -4.10
CA TRP A 160 11.75 4.24 -5.19
C TRP A 160 13.14 4.81 -5.45
N SER A 161 14.20 4.00 -5.38
CA SER A 161 15.50 4.35 -5.95
C SER A 161 15.87 3.30 -6.98
N ALA A 162 16.05 3.74 -8.23
CA ALA A 162 16.24 2.88 -9.37
C ALA A 162 17.32 3.46 -10.29
N THR A 163 18.48 2.81 -10.32
CA THR A 163 19.48 3.00 -11.37
C THR A 163 18.97 2.28 -12.63
N MET A 164 18.56 3.02 -13.66
CA MET A 164 18.19 2.37 -14.92
C MET A 164 19.46 1.98 -15.71
N PRO A 165 19.59 0.76 -16.25
CA PRO A 165 20.48 0.56 -17.38
C PRO A 165 20.01 1.44 -18.55
N PRO A 166 20.94 2.03 -19.34
CA PRO A 166 20.59 3.03 -20.34
C PRO A 166 19.67 2.47 -21.44
N ALA A 167 18.81 3.35 -21.97
CA ALA A 167 17.83 3.08 -23.04
C ALA A 167 16.55 2.29 -22.65
N GLY A 168 15.72 2.90 -21.80
CA GLY A 168 14.29 2.56 -21.69
C GLY A 168 13.47 3.82 -21.42
N ARG A 169 12.26 3.93 -22.00
CA ARG A 169 11.33 5.01 -21.58
C ARG A 169 10.96 4.80 -20.10
N PRO A 170 11.01 5.84 -19.25
CA PRO A 170 10.57 5.72 -17.86
C PRO A 170 9.11 5.26 -17.85
N ARG A 171 8.86 4.08 -17.27
CA ARG A 171 7.52 3.63 -16.87
C ARG A 171 7.42 3.85 -15.37
N LEU A 172 6.37 4.52 -14.94
CA LEU A 172 6.11 4.72 -13.53
C LEU A 172 5.68 3.40 -12.88
N PRO A 173 5.98 3.18 -11.58
CA PRO A 173 5.54 2.00 -10.88
C PRO A 173 4.01 1.95 -10.82
N CYS A 174 3.40 0.81 -11.17
CA CYS A 174 2.00 0.55 -10.86
C CYS A 174 1.90 -0.19 -9.52
N GLY A 175 1.04 0.33 -8.64
CA GLY A 175 0.71 -0.29 -7.37
C GLY A 175 -0.78 -0.56 -7.26
N SER A 176 -1.19 -1.37 -6.30
CA SER A 176 -2.58 -1.50 -5.91
C SER A 176 -2.68 -1.67 -4.40
N VAL A 177 -3.61 -0.98 -3.76
CA VAL A 177 -3.87 -1.14 -2.31
C VAL A 177 -5.10 -2.03 -2.15
N VAL A 178 -5.04 -3.00 -1.25
CA VAL A 178 -6.09 -4.02 -1.03
C VAL A 178 -6.49 -4.13 0.44
N ARG A 179 -7.66 -4.73 0.71
CA ARG A 179 -8.12 -5.18 2.03
C ARG A 179 -8.42 -6.67 2.01
#